data_AF-A0A0S2W267-F1
#
_entry.id   AF-A0A0S2W267-F1
#
_cell.length_a   1.000
_cell.length_b   1.000
_cell.length_c   1.000
_cell.angle_alpha   90.00
_cell.angle_beta   90.00
_cell.angle_gamma   90.00
#
_symmetry.space_group_name_H-M   'P 1'
#
loop_
_entity.id
_entity.type
_entity.pdbx_description
1 polymer ?
#
loop_
_entity_poly.entity_id
_entity_poly.type
_entity_poly.pdbx_seq_one_letter_code
_entity_poly.pdbx_strand_id
1 'polypeptide(L)'
;MKKTAALLLTLLLSLPLSISALAADYPDLDESHWAYDALIRACELGILGGMPDGTVQPSGTLTWGQYLAMLGRAFYPTVCDAHSGADGHWAMPYYLAACEAGVLQADDFLPVASDKLDMPLLRRDAAVLLSRLLPQEPASPGTGSAFVDWETLPVCYREAVSAVSACGLISGMPDGSFQGEAPLLRADGAVLLLRLSDLRGGAPSAPIPEHEAPAADLPASLPGEQSPSEDPDWRVQGENQAKYLRLFGSADQRRFTTKSEADARMKEVTVPVWHLDPSTGERASSACTFTIHEALADDMTAIFTAIYEDPEQFPIKNIGGYRWTDAAKGEHNCGTAVDINWEENYQIYDSGQVGAGSHWLPGEDPFSIPADGSVVRIFAQYGYSWGGTAWAGSRDYMHFSYMGK
;
A
#
# COMPACT_ATOMS: atom_id res chain seq x y z
N MET A 1 52.99 -42.73 48.65
CA MET A 1 51.75 -43.54 48.49
C MET A 1 50.78 -42.75 47.63
N LYS A 2 50.34 -43.30 46.48
CA LYS A 2 49.03 -43.09 45.81
C LYS A 2 48.74 -41.62 45.38
N LYS A 3 48.39 -41.23 44.14
CA LYS A 3 47.59 -41.85 43.06
C LYS A 3 47.48 -40.75 41.95
N THR A 4 47.71 -41.06 40.67
CA THR A 4 46.74 -41.06 39.52
C THR A 4 46.00 -39.72 39.27
N ALA A 5 45.79 -39.15 38.08
CA ALA A 5 45.58 -39.65 36.72
C ALA A 5 45.74 -38.44 35.74
N ALA A 6 46.48 -38.54 34.63
CA ALA A 6 46.02 -38.85 33.27
C ALA A 6 44.90 -37.94 32.71
N LEU A 7 45.20 -37.15 31.67
CA LEU A 7 44.54 -37.33 30.38
C LEU A 7 45.38 -36.75 29.22
N LEU A 8 45.74 -37.65 28.30
CA LEU A 8 46.27 -37.40 26.97
C LEU A 8 45.12 -37.06 26.01
N LEU A 9 45.42 -36.21 25.02
CA LEU A 9 44.94 -36.29 23.63
C LEU A 9 43.44 -36.05 23.35
N THR A 10 43.13 -34.87 22.81
CA THR A 10 42.27 -34.71 21.63
C THR A 10 42.60 -33.41 20.90
N LEU A 11 43.62 -33.46 20.04
CA LEU A 11 43.68 -32.62 18.84
C LEU A 11 42.67 -33.23 17.85
N LEU A 12 41.44 -32.72 17.81
CA LEU A 12 40.45 -33.10 16.80
C LEU A 12 39.69 -31.86 16.31
N LEU A 13 39.90 -31.59 15.02
CA LEU A 13 39.00 -30.93 14.08
C LEU A 13 38.45 -29.55 14.48
N SER A 14 39.24 -28.51 14.25
CA SER A 14 38.70 -27.24 13.75
C SER A 14 38.79 -27.23 12.22
N LEU A 15 38.04 -28.12 11.56
CA LEU A 15 37.62 -27.83 10.19
C LEU A 15 36.42 -26.88 10.33
N PRO A 16 36.45 -25.66 9.74
CA PRO A 16 35.19 -25.01 9.47
C PRO A 16 34.41 -25.97 8.56
N LEU A 17 33.28 -26.47 9.06
CA LEU A 17 32.28 -27.04 8.17
C LEU A 17 31.86 -25.87 7.28
N SER A 18 32.41 -25.81 6.07
CA SER A 18 31.77 -25.10 4.98
C SER A 18 30.49 -25.87 4.72
N ILE A 19 29.42 -25.47 5.40
CA ILE A 19 28.07 -25.84 5.01
C ILE A 19 27.91 -25.16 3.65
N SER A 20 28.09 -25.91 2.56
CA SER A 20 27.52 -25.49 1.28
C SER A 20 26.06 -25.25 1.56
N ALA A 21 25.61 -24.00 1.40
CA ALA A 21 24.20 -23.67 1.37
C ALA A 21 23.54 -24.67 0.41
N LEU A 22 22.71 -25.57 0.94
CA LEU A 22 21.84 -26.36 0.08
C LEU A 22 20.99 -25.34 -0.67
N ALA A 23 20.95 -25.44 -2.00
CA ALA A 23 19.92 -24.78 -2.78
C ALA A 23 18.58 -25.07 -2.10
N ALA A 24 17.85 -24.03 -1.73
CA ALA A 24 16.57 -24.20 -1.06
C ALA A 24 15.61 -24.89 -2.04
N ASP A 25 15.23 -26.13 -1.72
CA ASP A 25 14.15 -26.83 -2.44
C ASP A 25 12.83 -26.18 -2.03
N TYR A 26 12.27 -25.35 -2.92
CA TYR A 26 11.00 -24.68 -2.69
C TYR A 26 9.83 -25.58 -3.17
N PRO A 27 8.86 -25.91 -2.29
CA PRO A 27 7.83 -26.90 -2.58
C PRO A 27 6.79 -26.44 -3.61
N ASP A 28 6.70 -25.13 -3.85
CA ASP A 28 5.77 -24.49 -4.80
C ASP A 28 6.45 -24.04 -6.10
N LEU A 29 7.72 -24.39 -6.29
CA LEU A 29 8.50 -24.01 -7.46
C LEU A 29 9.00 -25.25 -8.20
N ASP A 30 8.19 -25.71 -9.15
CA ASP A 30 8.52 -26.83 -10.04
C ASP A 30 9.56 -26.42 -11.10
N GLU A 31 10.49 -27.32 -11.45
CA GLU A 31 11.53 -27.10 -12.48
C GLU A 31 10.95 -26.70 -13.85
N SER A 32 9.71 -27.07 -14.16
CA SER A 32 9.01 -26.68 -15.38
C SER A 32 8.43 -25.26 -15.35
N HIS A 33 8.45 -24.58 -14.20
CA HIS A 33 8.00 -23.19 -14.10
C HIS A 33 8.89 -22.30 -14.96
N TRP A 34 8.29 -21.42 -15.77
CA TRP A 34 9.01 -20.60 -16.76
C TRP A 34 10.12 -19.72 -16.15
N ALA A 35 9.97 -19.34 -14.87
CA ALA A 35 10.92 -18.53 -14.13
C ALA A 35 11.80 -19.34 -13.16
N TYR A 36 11.80 -20.68 -13.21
CA TYR A 36 12.51 -21.53 -12.24
C TYR A 36 13.96 -21.11 -12.05
N ASP A 37 14.76 -21.14 -13.13
CA ASP A 37 16.20 -20.79 -13.07
C ASP A 37 16.44 -19.37 -12.55
N ALA A 38 15.56 -18.43 -12.93
CA ALA A 38 15.67 -17.04 -12.49
C ALA A 38 15.34 -16.89 -11.00
N LEU A 39 14.31 -17.57 -10.51
CA LEU A 39 13.93 -17.54 -9.10
C LEU A 39 15.00 -18.20 -8.22
N ILE A 40 15.51 -19.35 -8.62
CA ILE A 40 16.63 -20.02 -7.94
C ILE A 40 17.85 -19.09 -7.89
N ARG A 41 18.25 -18.52 -9.03
CA ARG A 41 19.37 -17.57 -9.09
C ARG A 41 19.13 -16.33 -8.21
N ALA A 42 17.92 -15.79 -8.18
CA ALA A 42 17.59 -14.64 -7.33
C ALA A 42 17.71 -14.99 -5.83
N CYS A 43 17.36 -16.22 -5.45
CA CYS A 43 17.55 -16.71 -4.09
C CYS A 43 19.04 -16.92 -3.76
N GLU A 44 19.82 -17.52 -4.66
CA GLU A 44 21.27 -17.70 -4.50
C GLU A 44 22.03 -16.37 -4.32
N LEU A 45 21.57 -15.33 -5.02
CA LEU A 45 22.12 -13.98 -4.91
C LEU A 45 21.59 -13.20 -3.70
N GLY A 46 20.68 -13.76 -2.91
CA GLY A 46 20.05 -13.09 -1.77
C GLY A 46 19.09 -11.96 -2.15
N ILE A 47 18.74 -11.83 -3.43
CA ILE A 47 17.78 -10.83 -3.93
C ILE A 47 16.37 -11.22 -3.50
N LEU A 48 16.03 -12.49 -3.68
CA LEU A 48 14.73 -13.06 -3.33
C LEU A 48 14.84 -13.89 -2.06
N GLY A 49 14.02 -13.58 -1.07
CA GLY A 49 13.82 -14.44 0.10
C GLY A 49 12.62 -15.36 -0.10
N GLY A 50 12.68 -16.56 0.49
CA GLY A 50 11.49 -17.39 0.66
C GLY A 50 10.46 -16.75 1.61
N MET A 51 9.26 -17.28 1.60
CA MET A 51 8.19 -16.94 2.52
C MET A 51 8.34 -17.75 3.82
N PRO A 52 7.70 -17.33 4.93
CA PRO A 52 7.81 -18.04 6.22
C PRO A 52 7.36 -19.50 6.20
N ASP A 53 6.47 -19.86 5.28
CA ASP A 53 5.99 -21.23 5.06
C ASP A 53 6.93 -22.08 4.19
N GLY A 54 8.10 -21.54 3.83
CA GLY A 54 9.10 -22.20 3.00
C GLY A 54 8.82 -22.14 1.50
N THR A 55 7.83 -21.36 1.05
CA THR A 55 7.47 -21.19 -0.38
C THR A 55 8.17 -20.00 -1.04
N VAL A 56 8.15 -19.90 -2.38
CA VAL A 56 8.57 -18.70 -3.12
C VAL A 56 7.38 -17.80 -3.48
N GLN A 57 6.20 -18.38 -3.64
CA GLN A 57 4.98 -17.78 -4.18
C GLN A 57 5.18 -17.08 -5.54
N PRO A 58 5.57 -17.80 -6.62
CA PRO A 58 5.87 -17.20 -7.93
C PRO A 58 4.74 -16.33 -8.49
N SER A 59 3.49 -16.74 -8.28
CA SER A 59 2.28 -16.03 -8.72
C SER A 59 1.71 -15.06 -7.69
N GLY A 60 2.38 -14.88 -6.54
CA GLY A 60 1.98 -13.92 -5.51
C GLY A 60 2.14 -12.49 -5.99
N THR A 61 1.24 -11.59 -5.60
CA THR A 61 1.38 -10.16 -5.87
C THR A 61 2.47 -9.58 -4.95
N LEU A 62 3.39 -8.80 -5.53
CA LEU A 62 4.39 -8.08 -4.76
C LEU A 62 3.80 -6.84 -4.13
N THR A 63 4.17 -6.59 -2.87
CA THR A 63 3.96 -5.29 -2.25
C THR A 63 5.13 -4.35 -2.53
N TRP A 64 4.93 -3.04 -2.31
CA TRP A 64 6.00 -2.04 -2.35
C TRP A 64 7.18 -2.43 -1.46
N GLY A 65 6.93 -2.82 -0.21
CA GLY A 65 7.95 -3.21 0.75
C GLY A 65 8.72 -4.45 0.31
N GLN A 66 8.03 -5.45 -0.25
CA GLN A 66 8.68 -6.65 -0.79
C GLN A 66 9.59 -6.32 -1.98
N TYR A 67 9.10 -5.51 -2.92
CA TYR A 67 9.90 -5.16 -4.08
C TYR A 67 11.07 -4.24 -3.73
N LEU A 68 10.87 -3.25 -2.85
CA LEU A 68 11.95 -2.39 -2.36
C LEU A 68 12.99 -3.20 -1.60
N ALA A 69 12.60 -4.23 -0.84
CA ALA A 69 13.54 -5.14 -0.21
C ALA A 69 14.37 -5.92 -1.24
N MET A 70 13.74 -6.45 -2.29
CA MET A 70 14.45 -7.13 -3.37
C MET A 70 15.41 -6.18 -4.11
N LEU A 71 14.95 -4.97 -4.45
CA LEU A 71 15.73 -3.93 -5.13
C LEU A 71 16.89 -3.46 -4.26
N GLY A 72 16.65 -3.21 -2.98
CA GLY A 72 17.64 -2.78 -2.00
C GLY A 72 18.75 -3.82 -1.82
N ARG A 73 18.41 -5.11 -1.68
CA ARG A 73 19.39 -6.20 -1.61
C ARG A 73 20.21 -6.33 -2.89
N ALA A 74 19.57 -6.15 -4.05
CA ALA A 74 20.25 -6.26 -5.34
C ALA A 74 21.24 -5.12 -5.60
N PHE A 75 20.91 -3.89 -5.21
CA PHE A 75 21.63 -2.70 -5.69
C PHE A 75 22.20 -1.78 -4.60
N TYR A 76 21.68 -1.85 -3.38
CA TYR A 76 22.05 -0.98 -2.26
C TYR A 76 22.22 -1.73 -0.93
N PRO A 77 22.86 -2.92 -0.88
CA PRO A 77 22.89 -3.75 0.33
C PRO A 77 23.54 -3.02 1.52
N THR A 78 24.63 -2.29 1.29
CA THR A 78 25.32 -1.52 2.34
C THR A 78 24.48 -0.37 2.90
N VAL A 79 23.62 0.23 2.07
CA VAL A 79 22.72 1.31 2.51
C VAL A 79 21.57 0.71 3.32
N CYS A 80 21.05 -0.45 2.90
CA CYS A 80 20.05 -1.19 3.66
C CYS A 80 20.57 -1.57 5.05
N ASP A 81 21.81 -2.06 5.13
CA ASP A 81 22.45 -2.43 6.41
C ASP A 81 22.58 -1.24 7.36
N ALA A 82 22.88 -0.05 6.83
CA ALA A 82 22.96 1.18 7.61
C ALA A 82 21.62 1.59 8.24
N HIS A 83 20.49 1.16 7.64
CA HIS A 83 19.14 1.41 8.13
C HIS A 83 18.52 0.18 8.84
N SER A 84 19.26 -0.91 9.07
CA SER A 84 18.75 -2.18 9.60
C SER A 84 18.02 -2.11 10.95
N GLY A 85 18.25 -1.05 11.73
CA GLY A 85 17.57 -0.76 12.99
C GLY A 85 16.42 0.25 12.89
N ALA A 86 15.93 0.56 11.69
CA ALA A 86 14.84 1.49 11.51
C ALA A 86 13.54 0.96 12.13
N ASP A 87 12.90 1.79 12.96
CA ASP A 87 11.64 1.45 13.62
C ASP A 87 10.47 1.38 12.63
N GLY A 88 9.44 0.61 13.00
CA GLY A 88 8.18 0.53 12.27
C GLY A 88 8.10 -0.67 11.34
N HIS A 89 7.62 -0.44 10.11
CA HIS A 89 7.37 -1.51 9.13
C HIS A 89 8.67 -2.25 8.78
N TRP A 90 8.62 -3.59 8.65
CA TRP A 90 9.82 -4.42 8.41
C TRP A 90 10.63 -4.02 7.16
N ALA A 91 9.95 -3.43 6.18
CA ALA A 91 10.58 -2.96 4.94
C ALA A 91 11.16 -1.53 5.01
N MET A 92 11.07 -0.87 6.18
CA MET A 92 11.57 0.49 6.39
C MET A 92 13.06 0.66 6.02
N PRO A 93 13.99 -0.28 6.35
CA PRO A 93 15.38 -0.14 5.97
C PRO A 93 15.58 0.00 4.45
N TYR A 94 14.77 -0.72 3.68
CA TYR A 94 14.84 -0.72 2.22
C TYR A 94 14.14 0.49 1.60
N TYR A 95 13.04 0.96 2.20
CA TYR A 95 12.40 2.21 1.81
C TYR A 95 13.35 3.40 1.99
N LEU A 96 14.00 3.51 3.16
CA LEU A 96 14.99 4.56 3.44
C LEU A 96 16.19 4.46 2.50
N ALA A 97 16.70 3.25 2.24
CA ALA A 97 17.77 3.04 1.28
C ALA A 97 17.37 3.48 -0.14
N ALA A 98 16.13 3.22 -0.57
CA ALA A 98 15.63 3.66 -1.87
C ALA A 98 15.49 5.19 -1.95
N CYS A 99 15.08 5.85 -0.87
CA CYS A 99 15.07 7.31 -0.78
C CYS A 99 16.48 7.91 -0.84
N GLU A 100 17.42 7.37 -0.06
CA GLU A 100 18.81 7.82 -0.02
C GLU A 100 19.53 7.62 -1.36
N ALA A 101 19.23 6.51 -2.04
CA ALA A 101 19.75 6.22 -3.37
C ALA A 101 19.10 7.07 -4.48
N GLY A 102 18.08 7.88 -4.18
CA GLY A 102 17.32 8.68 -5.15
C GLY A 102 16.42 7.84 -6.08
N VAL A 103 16.21 6.57 -5.75
CA VAL A 103 15.28 5.68 -6.45
C VAL A 103 13.84 6.08 -6.15
N LEU A 104 13.56 6.44 -4.90
CA LEU A 104 12.36 7.17 -4.49
C LEU A 104 12.73 8.62 -4.23
N GLN A 105 11.87 9.56 -4.65
CA GLN A 105 12.12 10.99 -4.53
C GLN A 105 11.00 11.64 -3.70
N ALA A 106 11.32 12.69 -2.95
CA ALA A 106 10.36 13.31 -2.01
C ALA A 106 9.15 13.96 -2.71
N ASP A 107 9.35 14.47 -3.92
CA ASP A 107 8.30 15.13 -4.74
C ASP A 107 7.83 14.21 -5.89
N ASP A 108 7.89 12.90 -5.68
CA ASP A 108 7.57 11.92 -6.72
C ASP A 108 6.07 11.66 -6.86
N PHE A 109 5.65 11.29 -8.07
CA PHE A 109 4.26 10.90 -8.37
C PHE A 109 3.98 9.42 -8.03
N LEU A 110 4.99 8.68 -7.57
CA LEU A 110 4.85 7.28 -7.16
C LEU A 110 4.02 7.17 -5.87
N PRO A 111 3.00 6.30 -5.82
CA PRO A 111 2.08 6.20 -4.70
C PRO A 111 2.66 5.37 -3.54
N VAL A 112 3.87 5.71 -3.07
CA VAL A 112 4.55 5.00 -1.98
C VAL A 112 5.04 5.95 -0.89
N ALA A 113 4.69 5.59 0.34
CA ALA A 113 5.19 6.20 1.56
C ALA A 113 5.50 5.07 2.57
N SER A 114 6.18 5.43 3.66
CA SER A 114 6.58 4.46 4.69
C SER A 114 5.42 3.66 5.31
N ASP A 115 4.20 4.19 5.27
CA ASP A 115 2.96 3.56 5.76
C ASP A 115 2.16 2.83 4.66
N LYS A 116 2.64 2.82 3.41
CA LYS A 116 1.99 2.15 2.25
C LYS A 116 2.81 0.97 1.72
N LEU A 117 3.78 0.49 2.50
CA LEU A 117 4.70 -0.58 2.07
C LEU A 117 4.02 -1.93 1.86
N ASP A 118 2.82 -2.16 2.40
CA ASP A 118 2.03 -3.38 2.14
C ASP A 118 1.11 -3.29 0.92
N MET A 119 1.02 -2.12 0.26
CA MET A 119 0.21 -1.97 -0.94
C MET A 119 0.80 -2.76 -2.11
N PRO A 120 -0.04 -3.33 -2.99
CA PRO A 120 0.40 -3.93 -4.23
C PRO A 120 1.24 -2.96 -5.07
N LEU A 121 2.39 -3.42 -5.53
CA LEU A 121 3.19 -2.70 -6.51
C LEU A 121 2.60 -2.97 -7.91
N LEU A 122 2.36 -1.92 -8.69
CA LEU A 122 1.87 -2.06 -10.06
C LEU A 122 3.01 -2.11 -11.09
N ARG A 123 2.75 -2.69 -12.25
CA ARG A 123 3.73 -2.79 -13.34
C ARG A 123 4.27 -1.42 -13.79
N ARG A 124 3.43 -0.39 -13.83
CA ARG A 124 3.85 0.99 -14.17
C ARG A 124 4.80 1.57 -13.12
N ASP A 125 4.56 1.30 -11.84
CA ASP A 125 5.37 1.84 -10.74
C ASP A 125 6.75 1.19 -10.75
N ALA A 126 6.78 -0.14 -10.92
CA ALA A 126 8.01 -0.89 -11.06
C ALA A 126 8.85 -0.40 -12.25
N ALA A 127 8.22 0.00 -13.36
CA ALA A 127 8.92 0.54 -14.52
C ALA A 127 9.63 1.86 -14.20
N VAL A 128 9.06 2.73 -13.36
CA VAL A 128 9.71 3.97 -12.91
C VAL A 128 10.89 3.66 -11.99
N LEU A 129 10.73 2.74 -11.05
CA LEU A 129 11.85 2.31 -10.21
C LEU A 129 13.00 1.77 -11.08
N LEU A 130 12.70 0.84 -11.97
CA LEU A 130 13.70 0.20 -12.83
C LEU A 130 14.37 1.20 -13.79
N SER A 131 13.63 2.16 -14.35
CA SER A 131 14.20 3.15 -15.28
C SER A 131 15.27 4.02 -14.63
N ARG A 132 15.09 4.37 -13.34
CA ARG A 132 16.05 5.15 -12.55
C ARG A 132 17.36 4.42 -12.27
N LEU A 133 17.36 3.10 -12.37
CA LEU A 133 18.54 2.27 -12.20
C LEU A 133 19.23 1.87 -13.52
N LEU A 134 18.71 2.28 -14.68
CA LEU A 134 19.34 1.99 -15.97
C LEU A 134 20.73 2.64 -16.05
N PRO A 135 21.72 1.97 -16.69
CA PRO A 135 23.05 2.56 -16.91
C PRO A 135 22.95 3.83 -17.78
N GLN A 136 23.76 4.82 -17.46
CA GLN A 136 23.84 6.11 -18.16
C GLN A 136 24.57 5.97 -19.50
N GLU A 137 23.95 5.32 -20.49
CA GLU A 137 24.27 5.38 -21.92
C GLU A 137 23.00 4.91 -22.66
N PRO A 138 22.34 5.75 -23.48
CA PRO A 138 21.10 5.34 -24.12
C PRO A 138 21.38 4.35 -25.25
N ALA A 139 20.88 3.13 -25.12
CA ALA A 139 20.42 2.42 -26.30
C ALA A 139 19.36 3.33 -26.96
N SER A 140 19.53 3.62 -28.25
CA SER A 140 18.61 4.48 -29.01
C SER A 140 17.16 4.18 -28.64
N PRO A 141 16.32 5.21 -28.38
CA PRO A 141 14.95 4.98 -27.94
C PRO A 141 14.22 4.10 -28.95
N GLY A 142 13.98 2.85 -28.56
CA GLY A 142 13.02 1.98 -29.21
C GLY A 142 11.64 2.59 -29.04
N THR A 143 10.83 2.59 -30.10
CA THR A 143 9.52 3.22 -30.12
C THR A 143 8.57 2.61 -29.09
N GLY A 144 8.45 3.25 -27.92
CA GLY A 144 7.52 2.89 -26.84
C GLY A 144 6.03 3.06 -27.19
N SER A 145 5.69 3.59 -28.37
CA SER A 145 4.30 3.74 -28.85
C SER A 145 3.68 2.44 -29.39
N ALA A 146 4.25 1.27 -29.06
CA ALA A 146 3.82 -0.02 -29.61
C ALA A 146 2.73 -0.71 -28.78
N PHE A 147 2.50 -0.28 -27.54
CA PHE A 147 1.49 -0.89 -26.67
C PHE A 147 0.08 -0.44 -27.04
N VAL A 148 -0.86 -1.37 -27.12
CA VAL A 148 -2.25 -1.07 -27.53
C VAL A 148 -3.01 -0.24 -26.49
N ASP A 149 -2.57 -0.27 -25.23
CA ASP A 149 -3.09 0.51 -24.10
C ASP A 149 -2.22 1.74 -23.79
N TRP A 150 -1.28 2.12 -24.69
CA TRP A 150 -0.36 3.23 -24.49
C TRP A 150 -1.07 4.53 -24.09
N GLU A 151 -2.19 4.84 -24.76
CA GLU A 151 -2.93 6.07 -24.51
C GLU A 151 -3.66 6.09 -23.16
N THR A 152 -3.85 4.92 -22.53
CA THR A 152 -4.44 4.81 -21.19
C THR A 152 -3.39 4.95 -20.08
N LEU A 153 -2.11 4.76 -20.39
CA LEU A 153 -1.04 4.94 -19.42
C LEU A 153 -0.87 6.44 -19.10
N PRO A 154 -0.86 6.87 -17.83
CA PRO A 154 -0.67 8.27 -17.50
C PRO A 154 0.69 8.78 -17.99
N VAL A 155 0.73 10.02 -18.47
CA VAL A 155 1.89 10.59 -19.19
C VAL A 155 3.19 10.52 -18.36
N CYS A 156 3.11 10.72 -17.05
CA CYS A 156 4.26 10.64 -16.13
C CYS A 156 4.96 9.26 -16.12
N TYR A 157 4.25 8.17 -16.44
CA TYR A 157 4.83 6.83 -16.50
C TYR A 157 5.43 6.50 -17.88
N ARG A 158 5.07 7.22 -18.95
CA ARG A 158 5.39 6.84 -20.34
C ARG A 158 6.89 6.87 -20.64
N GLU A 159 7.62 7.85 -20.12
CA GLU A 159 9.06 7.92 -20.33
C GLU A 159 9.76 6.70 -19.71
N ALA A 160 9.44 6.40 -18.45
CA ALA A 160 9.99 5.25 -17.75
C ALA A 160 9.67 3.94 -18.47
N VAL A 161 8.40 3.72 -18.84
CA VAL A 161 7.96 2.52 -19.56
C VAL A 161 8.65 2.39 -20.92
N SER A 162 8.82 3.49 -21.65
CA SER A 162 9.56 3.49 -22.92
C SER A 162 11.01 3.07 -22.71
N ALA A 163 11.68 3.63 -21.68
CA ALA A 163 13.09 3.37 -21.40
C ALA A 163 13.33 1.90 -21.04
N VAL A 164 12.55 1.35 -20.11
CA VAL A 164 12.70 -0.05 -19.69
C VAL A 164 12.27 -1.03 -20.78
N SER A 165 11.34 -0.66 -21.65
CA SER A 165 10.96 -1.48 -22.81
C SER A 165 12.02 -1.46 -23.91
N ALA A 166 12.60 -0.29 -24.21
CA ALA A 166 13.67 -0.14 -25.21
C ALA A 166 14.93 -0.94 -24.84
N CYS A 167 15.21 -1.11 -23.54
CA CYS A 167 16.29 -1.95 -23.04
C CYS A 167 15.94 -3.44 -22.94
N GLY A 168 14.73 -3.84 -23.36
CA GLY A 168 14.24 -5.23 -23.27
C GLY A 168 14.02 -5.73 -21.84
N LEU A 169 14.00 -4.82 -20.86
CA LEU A 169 13.89 -5.17 -19.45
C LEU A 169 12.48 -5.67 -19.15
N ILE A 170 11.47 -4.85 -19.50
CA ILE A 170 10.06 -5.18 -19.42
C ILE A 170 9.49 -5.37 -20.83
N SER A 171 8.64 -6.37 -20.98
CA SER A 171 7.92 -6.64 -22.23
C SER A 171 6.42 -6.48 -22.00
N GLY A 172 5.71 -6.15 -23.08
CA GLY A 172 4.26 -6.21 -23.10
C GLY A 172 3.74 -7.64 -23.05
N MET A 173 2.44 -7.73 -22.90
CA MET A 173 1.67 -8.96 -22.86
C MET A 173 1.44 -9.51 -24.28
N PRO A 174 1.06 -10.79 -24.45
CA PRO A 174 0.83 -11.39 -25.76
C PRO A 174 -0.23 -10.69 -26.62
N ASP A 175 -1.17 -10.00 -25.99
CA ASP A 175 -2.21 -9.20 -26.66
C ASP A 175 -1.70 -7.82 -27.14
N GLY A 176 -0.43 -7.51 -26.91
CA GLY A 176 0.20 -6.24 -27.27
C GLY A 176 0.00 -5.12 -26.23
N SER A 177 -0.61 -5.38 -25.08
CA SER A 177 -0.77 -4.39 -24.00
C SER A 177 0.45 -4.32 -23.07
N PHE A 178 0.64 -3.21 -22.38
CA PHE A 178 1.61 -3.08 -21.30
C PHE A 178 1.05 -3.55 -19.95
N GLN A 179 -0.24 -3.30 -19.72
CA GLN A 179 -0.98 -3.54 -18.47
C GLN A 179 -0.39 -2.79 -17.28
N GLY A 180 -0.28 -1.47 -17.39
CA GLY A 180 0.33 -0.62 -16.36
C GLY A 180 -0.34 -0.72 -14.98
N GLU A 181 -1.66 -0.91 -14.94
CA GLU A 181 -2.47 -1.05 -13.72
C GLU A 181 -2.43 -2.44 -13.09
N ALA A 182 -1.87 -3.45 -13.79
CA ALA A 182 -1.86 -4.79 -13.24
C ALA A 182 -0.82 -4.90 -12.11
N PRO A 183 -1.15 -5.60 -11.01
CA PRO A 183 -0.17 -5.88 -9.96
C PRO A 183 1.03 -6.66 -10.52
N LEU A 184 2.22 -6.33 -10.03
CA LEU A 184 3.42 -7.05 -10.38
C LEU A 184 3.50 -8.35 -9.58
N LEU A 185 3.67 -9.48 -10.27
CA LEU A 185 3.84 -10.77 -9.61
C LEU A 185 5.29 -10.97 -9.16
N ARG A 186 5.46 -11.81 -8.15
CA ARG A 186 6.75 -12.09 -7.50
C ARG A 186 7.80 -12.67 -8.45
N ALA A 187 7.39 -13.59 -9.32
CA ALA A 187 8.27 -14.12 -10.37
C ALA A 187 8.70 -13.05 -11.37
N ASP A 188 7.77 -12.22 -11.82
CA ASP A 188 8.07 -11.13 -12.76
C ASP A 188 9.02 -10.12 -12.13
N GLY A 189 8.76 -9.69 -10.89
CA GLY A 189 9.62 -8.75 -10.18
C GLY A 189 11.05 -9.25 -9.99
N ALA A 190 11.23 -10.53 -9.63
CA ALA A 190 12.55 -11.14 -9.50
C ALA A 190 13.30 -11.19 -10.84
N VAL A 191 12.62 -11.60 -11.92
CA VAL A 191 13.18 -11.65 -13.27
C VAL A 191 13.61 -10.26 -13.73
N LEU A 192 12.80 -9.22 -13.48
CA LEU A 192 13.12 -7.84 -13.86
C LEU A 192 14.39 -7.33 -13.17
N LEU A 193 14.54 -7.58 -11.85
CA LEU A 193 15.72 -7.15 -11.10
C LEU A 193 16.99 -7.93 -11.50
N LEU A 194 16.87 -9.21 -11.84
CA LEU A 194 17.99 -10.00 -12.38
C LEU A 194 18.43 -9.50 -13.75
N ARG A 195 17.48 -9.25 -14.66
CA ARG A 195 17.79 -8.65 -15.98
C ARG A 195 18.49 -7.31 -15.83
N LEU A 196 18.01 -6.47 -14.91
CA LEU A 196 18.64 -5.18 -14.62
C LEU A 196 20.06 -5.36 -14.08
N SER A 197 20.26 -6.34 -13.20
CA SER A 197 21.59 -6.67 -12.67
C SER A 197 22.54 -7.11 -13.79
N ASP A 198 22.08 -7.96 -14.71
CA ASP A 198 22.87 -8.42 -15.86
C ASP A 198 23.20 -7.27 -16.81
N LEU A 199 22.25 -6.37 -17.09
CA LEU A 199 22.48 -5.16 -17.89
C LEU A 199 23.54 -4.23 -17.27
N ARG A 200 23.65 -4.22 -15.93
CA ARG A 200 24.64 -3.41 -15.19
C ARG A 200 25.99 -4.09 -15.02
N GLY A 201 26.21 -5.26 -15.63
CA GLY A 201 27.46 -6.01 -15.56
C GLY A 201 27.51 -7.12 -14.50
N GLY A 202 26.34 -7.51 -13.95
CA GLY A 202 26.17 -8.58 -12.96
C GLY A 202 26.14 -8.09 -11.52
N ALA A 203 25.39 -8.77 -10.66
CA ALA A 203 25.35 -8.48 -9.22
C ALA A 203 26.63 -8.99 -8.52
N PRO A 204 27.22 -8.25 -7.56
CA PRO A 204 28.20 -8.83 -6.66
C PRO A 204 27.54 -9.96 -5.86
N SER A 205 28.18 -11.12 -5.80
CA SER A 205 27.74 -12.23 -4.94
C SER A 205 27.80 -11.76 -3.48
N ALA A 206 26.64 -11.40 -2.92
CA ALA A 206 26.48 -11.23 -1.49
C ALA A 206 26.28 -12.61 -0.84
N PRO A 207 26.80 -12.84 0.38
CA PRO A 207 26.46 -14.04 1.13
C PRO A 207 24.95 -14.08 1.37
N ILE A 208 24.35 -15.26 1.22
CA ILE A 208 22.98 -15.54 1.65
C ILE A 208 22.85 -15.10 3.12
N PRO A 209 22.00 -14.12 3.47
CA PRO A 209 21.69 -13.87 4.86
C PRO A 209 20.86 -15.06 5.35
N GLU A 210 21.43 -15.87 6.24
CA GLU A 210 20.61 -16.67 7.14
C GLU A 210 19.85 -15.68 8.03
N HIS A 211 18.60 -15.38 7.68
CA HIS A 211 17.68 -14.69 8.57
C HIS A 211 16.46 -15.58 8.76
N GLU A 212 16.34 -16.09 9.99
CA GLU A 212 15.18 -16.80 10.53
C GLU A 212 13.89 -16.07 10.14
N ALA A 213 13.00 -16.77 9.42
CA ALA A 213 11.59 -16.46 9.54
C ALA A 213 11.23 -16.55 11.03
N PRO A 214 10.51 -15.58 11.63
CA PRO A 214 10.01 -15.78 12.97
C PRO A 214 9.06 -16.98 12.92
N ALA A 215 9.45 -18.04 13.62
CA ALA A 215 8.64 -19.22 13.81
C ALA A 215 7.30 -18.80 14.42
N ALA A 216 6.23 -19.34 13.85
CA ALA A 216 4.92 -19.36 14.48
C ALA A 216 5.00 -20.22 15.75
N ASP A 217 5.26 -19.59 16.90
CA ASP A 217 4.90 -20.15 18.19
C ASP A 217 3.67 -19.41 18.73
N LEU A 218 2.54 -20.10 18.64
CA LEU A 218 1.35 -19.83 19.45
C LEU A 218 1.72 -19.97 20.93
N PRO A 219 1.58 -18.94 21.79
CA PRO A 219 1.54 -19.20 23.22
C PRO A 219 0.11 -19.58 23.61
N ALA A 220 0.01 -20.76 24.21
CA ALA A 220 -1.09 -21.14 25.09
C ALA A 220 -1.23 -20.11 26.24
N SER A 221 -2.46 -19.93 26.69
CA SER A 221 -2.95 -18.81 27.50
C SER A 221 -2.27 -18.51 28.85
N LEU A 222 -2.31 -17.19 29.21
CA LEU A 222 -2.26 -16.49 30.52
C LEU A 222 -0.87 -16.22 31.17
N PRO A 223 -0.68 -15.19 32.05
CA PRO A 223 -1.50 -14.02 32.44
C PRO A 223 -0.77 -12.63 32.40
N GLY A 224 -1.55 -11.56 32.17
CA GLY A 224 -1.38 -10.16 32.64
C GLY A 224 -0.02 -9.45 32.60
N GLU A 225 0.12 -8.45 31.72
CA GLU A 225 0.51 -7.04 32.05
C GLU A 225 0.45 -6.16 30.79
N GLN A 226 -0.02 -4.92 30.94
CA GLN A 226 -0.39 -3.96 29.88
C GLN A 226 0.74 -2.98 29.51
N SER A 227 0.87 -2.61 28.22
CA SER A 227 0.84 -1.20 27.74
C SER A 227 0.86 -1.08 26.20
N PRO A 228 0.31 0.00 25.62
CA PRO A 228 -0.58 -0.07 24.46
C PRO A 228 -0.10 0.70 23.20
N SER A 229 -0.67 0.37 22.04
CA SER A 229 -0.76 1.34 20.94
C SER A 229 -1.63 2.51 21.40
N GLU A 230 -1.15 3.73 21.23
CA GLU A 230 -1.89 4.92 21.70
C GLU A 230 -3.21 5.13 20.96
N ASP A 231 -3.36 4.56 19.75
CA ASP A 231 -4.63 4.57 19.03
C ASP A 231 -5.52 3.37 19.39
N PRO A 232 -6.79 3.61 19.75
CA PRO A 232 -7.75 2.55 20.03
C PRO A 232 -8.08 1.76 18.76
N ASP A 233 -8.30 0.44 18.87
CA ASP A 233 -8.60 -0.50 17.77
C ASP A 233 -9.72 -0.03 16.81
N TRP A 234 -10.63 0.84 17.27
CA TRP A 234 -11.67 1.43 16.43
C TRP A 234 -11.15 2.48 15.43
N ARG A 235 -9.87 2.87 15.48
CA ARG A 235 -9.18 3.74 14.50
C ARG A 235 -8.52 2.96 13.37
N VAL A 236 -8.44 1.64 13.45
CA VAL A 236 -7.97 0.78 12.35
C VAL A 236 -8.98 0.84 11.20
N GLN A 237 -8.54 1.10 9.97
CA GLN A 237 -9.42 1.10 8.78
C GLN A 237 -10.06 -0.26 8.55
N GLY A 238 -11.25 -0.26 7.95
CA GLY A 238 -12.03 -1.48 7.73
C GLY A 238 -12.85 -1.89 8.94
N GLU A 239 -13.60 -2.97 8.74
CA GLU A 239 -14.62 -3.41 9.68
C GLU A 239 -13.97 -4.22 10.81
N ASN A 240 -14.26 -3.88 12.07
CA ASN A 240 -13.71 -4.61 13.20
C ASN A 240 -14.62 -4.60 14.43
N GLN A 241 -14.34 -5.51 15.36
CA GLN A 241 -15.15 -5.71 16.56
C GLN A 241 -15.19 -4.48 17.48
N ALA A 242 -14.10 -3.72 17.56
CA ALA A 242 -14.04 -2.50 18.36
C ALA A 242 -14.99 -1.41 17.79
N LYS A 243 -15.12 -1.30 16.47
CA LYS A 243 -16.10 -0.42 15.83
C LYS A 243 -17.53 -0.87 16.10
N TYR A 244 -17.84 -2.17 16.08
CA TYR A 244 -19.17 -2.65 16.44
C TYR A 244 -19.55 -2.31 17.88
N LEU A 245 -18.63 -2.57 18.81
CA LEU A 245 -18.83 -2.25 20.22
C LEU A 245 -19.00 -0.74 20.44
N ARG A 246 -18.19 0.08 19.76
CA ARG A 246 -18.28 1.55 19.84
C ARG A 246 -19.64 2.08 19.35
N LEU A 247 -20.13 1.55 18.23
CA LEU A 247 -21.34 2.07 17.59
C LEU A 247 -22.61 1.49 18.22
N PHE A 248 -22.67 0.16 18.32
CA PHE A 248 -23.87 -0.59 18.65
C PHE A 248 -23.88 -1.16 20.08
N GLY A 249 -22.77 -1.08 20.80
CA GLY A 249 -22.65 -1.68 22.14
C GLY A 249 -22.60 -3.22 22.13
N SER A 250 -22.49 -3.84 20.95
CA SER A 250 -22.44 -5.28 20.75
C SER A 250 -21.51 -5.63 19.61
N ALA A 251 -20.72 -6.69 19.79
CA ALA A 251 -19.86 -7.26 18.75
C ALA A 251 -20.66 -7.99 17.65
N ASP A 252 -21.89 -8.40 17.95
CA ASP A 252 -22.73 -9.19 17.04
C ASP A 252 -23.65 -8.31 16.18
N GLN A 253 -23.73 -7.01 16.49
CA GLN A 253 -24.54 -6.06 15.74
C GLN A 253 -23.67 -5.22 14.80
N ARG A 254 -23.99 -5.26 13.50
CA ARG A 254 -23.25 -4.53 12.47
C ARG A 254 -24.05 -3.39 11.84
N ARG A 255 -25.38 -3.38 12.02
CA ARG A 255 -26.34 -2.44 11.45
C ARG A 255 -27.55 -2.27 12.37
N PHE A 256 -28.27 -1.17 12.23
CA PHE A 256 -29.58 -1.01 12.85
C PHE A 256 -30.66 -1.78 12.07
N THR A 257 -31.64 -2.33 12.77
CA THR A 257 -32.72 -3.10 12.15
C THR A 257 -33.87 -2.19 11.75
N THR A 258 -34.10 -1.12 12.52
CA THR A 258 -35.19 -0.17 12.29
C THR A 258 -34.69 1.27 12.22
N LYS A 259 -35.43 2.12 11.50
CA LYS A 259 -35.17 3.56 11.46
C LYS A 259 -35.18 4.17 12.87
N SER A 260 -36.10 3.72 13.73
CA SER A 260 -36.21 4.25 15.10
C SER A 260 -34.97 3.95 15.94
N GLU A 261 -34.36 2.77 15.79
CA GLU A 261 -33.09 2.44 16.45
C GLU A 261 -31.96 3.32 15.94
N ALA A 262 -31.88 3.52 14.62
CA ALA A 262 -30.86 4.37 14.02
C ALA A 262 -31.02 5.83 14.46
N ASP A 263 -32.21 6.41 14.32
CA ASP A 263 -32.53 7.80 14.71
C ASP A 263 -32.13 8.08 16.17
N ALA A 264 -32.33 7.11 17.08
CA ALA A 264 -31.99 7.24 18.49
C ALA A 264 -30.48 7.34 18.76
N ARG A 265 -29.63 7.04 17.76
CA ARG A 265 -28.17 7.04 17.83
C ARG A 265 -27.55 8.09 16.92
N MET A 266 -28.36 8.98 16.34
CA MET A 266 -27.87 10.05 15.47
C MET A 266 -27.73 11.37 16.22
N LYS A 267 -26.72 12.14 15.83
CA LYS A 267 -26.43 13.47 16.35
C LYS A 267 -26.12 14.43 15.20
N GLU A 268 -26.66 15.63 15.28
CA GLU A 268 -26.30 16.72 14.38
C GLU A 268 -24.95 17.31 14.79
N VAL A 269 -24.09 17.56 13.81
CA VAL A 269 -22.75 18.14 13.98
C VAL A 269 -22.59 19.30 13.03
N THR A 270 -22.07 20.42 13.53
CA THR A 270 -21.69 21.58 12.73
C THR A 270 -20.17 21.67 12.72
N VAL A 271 -19.58 21.69 11.53
CA VAL A 271 -18.13 21.68 11.32
C VAL A 271 -17.66 22.89 10.52
N PRO A 272 -16.44 23.40 10.77
CA PRO A 272 -15.88 24.49 9.97
C PRO A 272 -15.52 23.99 8.56
N VAL A 273 -15.72 24.84 7.55
CA VAL A 273 -15.37 24.54 6.16
C VAL A 273 -14.86 25.78 5.43
N TRP A 274 -14.10 25.58 4.36
CA TRP A 274 -13.84 26.62 3.37
C TRP A 274 -14.93 26.64 2.32
N HIS A 275 -15.61 27.77 2.18
CA HIS A 275 -16.49 28.03 1.04
C HIS A 275 -15.69 28.73 -0.06
N LEU A 276 -15.76 28.25 -1.29
CA LEU A 276 -15.15 28.89 -2.46
C LEU A 276 -16.26 29.52 -3.31
N ASP A 277 -16.15 30.82 -3.58
CA ASP A 277 -16.99 31.47 -4.57
C ASP A 277 -16.41 31.19 -5.98
N PRO A 278 -17.11 30.44 -6.84
CA PRO A 278 -16.60 30.07 -8.16
C PRO A 278 -16.49 31.25 -9.12
N SER A 279 -17.15 32.38 -8.83
CA SER A 279 -17.11 33.58 -9.68
C SER A 279 -15.91 34.48 -9.41
N THR A 280 -15.44 34.50 -8.16
CA THR A 280 -14.33 35.36 -7.71
C THR A 280 -13.06 34.56 -7.42
N GLY A 281 -13.17 33.25 -7.17
CA GLY A 281 -12.08 32.40 -6.70
C GLY A 281 -11.73 32.63 -5.23
N GLU A 282 -12.49 33.47 -4.52
CA GLU A 282 -12.22 33.80 -3.12
C GLU A 282 -12.71 32.69 -2.19
N ARG A 283 -11.87 32.36 -1.20
CA ARG A 283 -12.20 31.43 -0.12
C ARG A 283 -12.63 32.20 1.12
N ALA A 284 -13.73 31.78 1.72
CA ALA A 284 -14.26 32.34 2.95
C ALA A 284 -14.52 31.23 3.97
N SER A 285 -14.26 31.54 5.25
CA SER A 285 -14.62 30.67 6.35
C SER A 285 -16.14 30.54 6.44
N SER A 286 -16.63 29.31 6.60
CA SER A 286 -18.04 28.98 6.76
C SER A 286 -18.20 27.76 7.67
N ALA A 287 -19.43 27.27 7.80
CA ALA A 287 -19.72 26.02 8.49
C ALA A 287 -20.76 25.20 7.72
N CYS A 288 -20.67 23.87 7.86
CA CYS A 288 -21.65 22.93 7.32
C CYS A 288 -22.22 22.08 8.46
N THR A 289 -23.51 21.75 8.37
CA THR A 289 -24.21 20.95 9.37
C THR A 289 -24.74 19.68 8.73
N PHE A 290 -24.48 18.53 9.36
CA PHE A 290 -24.99 17.24 8.92
C PHE A 290 -25.21 16.30 10.12
N THR A 291 -25.95 15.23 9.88
CA THR A 291 -26.28 14.23 10.91
C THR A 291 -25.34 13.02 10.78
N ILE A 292 -24.80 12.51 11.87
CA ILE A 292 -23.91 11.35 11.91
C ILE A 292 -24.22 10.49 13.15
N HIS A 293 -23.65 9.29 13.27
CA HIS A 293 -23.77 8.50 14.48
C HIS A 293 -23.15 9.24 15.68
N GLU A 294 -23.82 9.29 16.82
CA GLU A 294 -23.42 10.10 17.98
C GLU A 294 -22.01 9.78 18.50
N ALA A 295 -21.61 8.50 18.45
CA ALA A 295 -20.27 8.05 18.84
C ALA A 295 -19.14 8.55 17.93
N LEU A 296 -19.46 9.11 16.75
CA LEU A 296 -18.54 9.64 15.74
C LEU A 296 -18.60 11.17 15.65
N ALA A 297 -19.47 11.83 16.42
CA ALA A 297 -19.68 13.27 16.31
C ALA A 297 -18.42 14.09 16.65
N ASP A 298 -17.69 13.67 17.67
CA ASP A 298 -16.45 14.33 18.08
C ASP A 298 -15.32 14.07 17.08
N ASP A 299 -15.26 12.86 16.51
CA ASP A 299 -14.33 12.52 15.43
C ASP A 299 -14.61 13.40 14.20
N MET A 300 -15.88 13.57 13.80
CA MET A 300 -16.25 14.45 12.69
C MET A 300 -15.85 15.91 12.94
N THR A 301 -16.08 16.41 14.15
CA THR A 301 -15.65 17.77 14.51
C THR A 301 -14.14 17.92 14.35
N ALA A 302 -13.37 16.94 14.81
CA ALA A 302 -11.91 16.96 14.72
C ALA A 302 -11.40 16.81 13.28
N ILE A 303 -11.95 15.88 12.50
CA ILE A 303 -11.62 15.65 11.08
C ILE A 303 -11.81 16.95 10.29
N PHE A 304 -13.00 17.55 10.35
CA PHE A 304 -13.29 18.73 9.54
C PHE A 304 -12.58 19.99 10.05
N THR A 305 -12.27 20.07 11.34
CA THR A 305 -11.38 21.13 11.86
C THR A 305 -9.98 20.97 11.27
N ALA A 306 -9.44 19.76 11.25
CA ALA A 306 -8.13 19.51 10.65
C ALA A 306 -8.13 19.81 9.14
N ILE A 307 -9.19 19.47 8.39
CA ILE A 307 -9.32 19.83 6.96
C ILE A 307 -9.38 21.36 6.79
N TYR A 308 -10.10 22.05 7.66
CA TYR A 308 -10.20 23.50 7.64
C TYR A 308 -8.87 24.20 7.94
N GLU A 309 -8.07 23.64 8.85
CA GLU A 309 -6.76 24.18 9.25
C GLU A 309 -5.61 23.76 8.31
N ASP A 310 -5.80 22.74 7.48
CA ASP A 310 -4.79 22.28 6.53
C ASP A 310 -4.46 23.37 5.48
N PRO A 311 -3.18 23.58 5.12
CA PRO A 311 -2.77 24.57 4.13
C PRO A 311 -3.45 24.44 2.75
N GLU A 312 -3.93 23.24 2.38
CA GLU A 312 -4.68 23.03 1.14
C GLU A 312 -5.97 23.87 1.11
N GLN A 313 -6.59 24.08 2.28
CA GLN A 313 -7.87 24.77 2.46
C GLN A 313 -8.92 24.25 1.47
N PHE A 314 -9.10 22.94 1.47
CA PHE A 314 -9.98 22.26 0.52
C PHE A 314 -11.43 22.79 0.66
N PRO A 315 -12.07 23.26 -0.44
CA PRO A 315 -13.38 23.87 -0.36
C PRO A 315 -14.50 22.82 -0.31
N ILE A 316 -15.47 23.01 0.58
CA ILE A 316 -16.59 22.08 0.78
C ILE A 316 -17.90 22.85 0.58
N LYS A 317 -18.69 22.43 -0.43
CA LYS A 317 -20.04 22.94 -0.72
C LYS A 317 -21.08 22.26 0.14
N ASN A 318 -20.95 20.95 0.29
CA ASN A 318 -21.99 20.12 0.88
C ASN A 318 -21.42 18.83 1.48
N ILE A 319 -22.11 18.34 2.50
CA ILE A 319 -21.77 17.13 3.24
C ILE A 319 -23.05 16.30 3.41
N GLY A 320 -23.02 15.04 2.98
CA GLY A 320 -24.09 14.07 3.17
C GLY A 320 -23.71 13.04 4.24
N GLY A 321 -24.42 12.99 5.37
CA GLY A 321 -24.18 12.02 6.44
C GLY A 321 -25.24 10.92 6.51
N TYR A 322 -25.87 10.77 7.68
CA TYR A 322 -26.96 9.85 7.93
C TYR A 322 -28.15 10.07 6.99
N ARG A 323 -28.56 9.00 6.30
CA ARG A 323 -29.77 8.96 5.49
C ARG A 323 -30.33 7.54 5.56
N TRP A 324 -31.47 7.37 6.23
CA TRP A 324 -32.15 6.07 6.26
C TRP A 324 -32.88 5.79 4.94
N THR A 325 -32.69 4.59 4.42
CA THR A 325 -33.51 4.03 3.34
C THR A 325 -33.88 2.57 3.66
N ASP A 326 -35.11 2.16 3.34
CA ASP A 326 -35.51 0.75 3.54
C ASP A 326 -34.91 -0.19 2.48
N ALA A 327 -34.45 0.38 1.37
CA ALA A 327 -33.92 -0.36 0.22
C ALA A 327 -32.40 -0.62 0.30
N ALA A 328 -31.61 0.28 0.89
CA ALA A 328 -30.16 0.14 1.04
C ALA A 328 -29.78 0.06 2.52
N LYS A 329 -29.05 -0.99 2.92
CA LYS A 329 -28.53 -1.20 4.29
C LYS A 329 -27.05 -0.80 4.43
N GLY A 330 -26.65 0.23 3.68
CA GLY A 330 -25.28 0.75 3.66
C GLY A 330 -24.93 1.57 4.90
N GLU A 331 -23.75 2.15 4.92
CA GLU A 331 -23.22 2.91 6.06
C GLU A 331 -23.96 4.21 6.35
N HIS A 332 -24.55 4.86 5.34
CA HIS A 332 -25.41 6.03 5.55
C HIS A 332 -26.63 5.72 6.43
N ASN A 333 -27.19 4.49 6.40
CA ASN A 333 -28.27 4.08 7.31
C ASN A 333 -27.79 3.95 8.77
N CYS A 334 -26.49 3.85 9.00
CA CYS A 334 -25.90 3.76 10.33
C CYS A 334 -25.25 5.07 10.77
N GLY A 335 -25.25 6.10 9.93
CA GLY A 335 -24.54 7.34 10.20
C GLY A 335 -23.03 7.10 10.34
N THR A 336 -22.48 6.11 9.63
CA THR A 336 -21.04 5.76 9.68
C THR A 336 -20.31 6.17 8.40
N ALA A 337 -20.98 6.82 7.47
CA ALA A 337 -20.39 7.34 6.25
C ALA A 337 -20.71 8.81 6.01
N VAL A 338 -19.84 9.46 5.24
CA VAL A 338 -19.97 10.85 4.82
C VAL A 338 -19.63 10.97 3.34
N ASP A 339 -20.47 11.66 2.57
CA ASP A 339 -20.21 12.08 1.20
C ASP A 339 -19.86 13.57 1.17
N ILE A 340 -18.81 13.96 0.45
CA ILE A 340 -18.36 15.36 0.33
C ILE A 340 -18.40 15.78 -1.13
N ASN A 341 -18.98 16.97 -1.42
CA ASN A 341 -19.03 17.57 -2.76
C ASN A 341 -19.50 16.55 -3.82
N TRP A 342 -20.66 15.93 -3.60
CA TRP A 342 -21.10 14.74 -4.34
C TRP A 342 -21.28 14.95 -5.86
N GLU A 343 -21.48 16.19 -6.32
CA GLU A 343 -21.56 16.48 -7.76
C GLU A 343 -20.17 16.39 -8.41
N GLU A 344 -19.14 16.91 -7.73
CA GLU A 344 -17.76 17.00 -8.21
C GLU A 344 -16.89 15.79 -7.84
N ASN A 345 -17.50 14.78 -7.21
CA ASN A 345 -16.85 13.56 -6.75
C ASN A 345 -17.76 12.34 -6.99
N TYR A 346 -18.01 12.04 -8.26
CA TYR A 346 -19.00 11.04 -8.63
C TYR A 346 -18.73 9.63 -8.06
N GLN A 347 -19.77 8.81 -8.13
CA GLN A 347 -19.64 7.37 -8.08
C GLN A 347 -19.65 6.83 -9.50
N ILE A 348 -18.62 6.09 -9.87
CA ILE A 348 -18.50 5.46 -11.18
C ILE A 348 -18.22 3.95 -11.01
N TYR A 349 -19.04 3.14 -11.67
CA TYR A 349 -18.85 1.68 -11.73
C TYR A 349 -17.79 1.32 -12.78
N ASP A 350 -17.23 0.11 -12.70
CA ASP A 350 -16.28 -0.40 -13.71
C ASP A 350 -16.83 -0.37 -15.15
N SER A 351 -18.16 -0.43 -15.30
CA SER A 351 -18.84 -0.30 -16.59
C SER A 351 -18.77 1.11 -17.19
N GLY A 352 -18.25 2.10 -16.45
CA GLY A 352 -18.33 3.52 -16.79
C GLY A 352 -19.69 4.14 -16.49
N GLN A 353 -20.65 3.38 -15.98
CA GLN A 353 -21.93 3.93 -15.52
C GLN A 353 -21.69 4.84 -14.32
N VAL A 354 -22.24 6.06 -14.38
CA VAL A 354 -22.27 6.97 -13.23
C VAL A 354 -23.46 6.60 -12.35
N GLY A 355 -23.20 6.30 -11.08
CA GLY A 355 -24.20 6.00 -10.07
C GLY A 355 -24.79 7.24 -9.42
N ALA A 356 -23.93 8.21 -9.11
CA ALA A 356 -24.28 9.50 -8.52
C ALA A 356 -23.18 10.53 -8.82
N GLY A 357 -23.50 11.82 -8.74
CA GLY A 357 -22.59 12.90 -9.12
C GLY A 357 -22.46 13.10 -10.63
N SER A 358 -21.55 13.97 -11.05
CA SER A 358 -21.33 14.29 -12.46
C SER A 358 -19.90 13.99 -12.94
N HIS A 359 -18.89 14.24 -12.12
CA HIS A 359 -17.48 14.09 -12.54
C HIS A 359 -16.53 13.88 -11.37
N TRP A 360 -15.25 13.64 -11.69
CA TRP A 360 -14.12 13.70 -10.77
C TRP A 360 -12.92 14.24 -11.54
N LEU A 361 -12.50 15.47 -11.25
CA LEU A 361 -11.49 16.24 -11.96
C LEU A 361 -10.50 16.94 -11.00
N PRO A 362 -9.77 16.21 -10.13
CA PRO A 362 -8.80 16.84 -9.23
C PRO A 362 -7.78 17.70 -9.97
N GLY A 363 -7.48 18.88 -9.43
CA GLY A 363 -6.57 19.85 -10.03
C GLY A 363 -7.21 20.78 -11.08
N GLU A 364 -8.35 20.39 -11.66
CA GLU A 364 -9.15 21.26 -12.56
C GLU A 364 -10.38 21.83 -11.85
N ASP A 365 -11.14 20.97 -11.18
CA ASP A 365 -12.26 21.38 -10.33
C ASP A 365 -11.77 21.44 -8.87
N PRO A 366 -11.75 22.64 -8.25
CA PRO A 366 -11.25 22.82 -6.89
C PRO A 366 -12.11 22.10 -5.83
N PHE A 367 -13.32 21.65 -6.16
CA PHE A 367 -14.19 20.87 -5.26
C PHE A 367 -14.01 19.35 -5.42
N SER A 368 -13.20 18.92 -6.39
CA SER A 368 -12.91 17.51 -6.64
C SER A 368 -11.76 17.04 -5.76
N ILE A 369 -12.02 16.01 -4.97
CA ILE A 369 -11.16 15.47 -3.91
C ILE A 369 -9.97 14.75 -4.56
N PRO A 370 -8.73 15.24 -4.39
CA PRO A 370 -7.56 14.50 -4.83
C PRO A 370 -7.39 13.24 -4.00
N ALA A 371 -6.95 12.15 -4.62
CA ALA A 371 -6.70 10.88 -3.94
C ALA A 371 -5.62 10.98 -2.84
N ASP A 372 -4.69 11.91 -3.01
CA ASP A 372 -3.57 12.25 -2.13
C ASP A 372 -3.83 13.55 -1.32
N GLY A 373 -5.03 14.13 -1.45
CA GLY A 373 -5.41 15.38 -0.80
C GLY A 373 -5.60 15.26 0.72
N SER A 374 -5.59 16.42 1.39
CA SER A 374 -5.80 16.58 2.83
C SER A 374 -7.06 15.88 3.32
N VAL A 375 -8.17 15.97 2.58
CA VAL A 375 -9.43 15.30 2.94
C VAL A 375 -9.22 13.79 3.09
N VAL A 376 -8.62 13.13 2.10
CA VAL A 376 -8.39 11.67 2.12
C VAL A 376 -7.44 11.28 3.24
N ARG A 377 -6.32 12.01 3.37
CA ARG A 377 -5.31 11.78 4.41
C ARG A 377 -5.88 11.92 5.81
N ILE A 378 -6.66 12.97 6.06
CA ILE A 378 -7.18 13.27 7.40
C ILE A 378 -8.27 12.26 7.78
N PHE A 379 -9.20 11.92 6.88
CA PHE A 379 -10.18 10.87 7.17
C PHE A 379 -9.52 9.52 7.49
N ALA A 380 -8.43 9.17 6.81
CA ALA A 380 -7.70 7.93 7.07
C ALA A 380 -7.12 7.85 8.49
N GLN A 381 -6.65 8.97 9.07
CA GLN A 381 -6.17 9.04 10.47
C GLN A 381 -7.27 8.73 11.51
N TYR A 382 -8.54 8.81 11.09
CA TYR A 382 -9.69 8.51 11.93
C TYR A 382 -10.30 7.14 11.61
N GLY A 383 -9.61 6.32 10.82
CA GLY A 383 -10.03 4.95 10.49
C GLY A 383 -11.09 4.86 9.41
N TYR A 384 -11.33 5.95 8.65
CA TYR A 384 -12.23 5.94 7.50
C TYR A 384 -11.50 5.46 6.25
N SER A 385 -12.16 4.61 5.48
CA SER A 385 -11.75 4.22 4.12
C SER A 385 -12.37 5.18 3.10
N TRP A 386 -11.59 5.60 2.10
CA TRP A 386 -12.08 6.45 1.01
C TRP A 386 -12.57 5.62 -0.17
N GLY A 387 -13.77 5.93 -0.66
CA GLY A 387 -14.48 5.17 -1.69
C GLY A 387 -13.82 5.18 -3.07
N GLY A 388 -12.85 6.06 -3.31
CA GLY A 388 -11.99 6.00 -4.50
C GLY A 388 -11.10 4.75 -4.57
N THR A 389 -10.83 4.11 -3.42
CA THR A 389 -9.94 2.94 -3.33
C THR A 389 -10.50 1.79 -2.50
N ALA A 390 -11.56 2.01 -1.71
CA ALA A 390 -12.11 1.02 -0.79
C ALA A 390 -12.77 -0.19 -1.49
N TRP A 391 -13.26 -0.03 -2.73
CA TRP A 391 -14.01 -1.05 -3.44
C TRP A 391 -13.48 -1.34 -4.84
N ALA A 392 -13.38 -2.63 -5.17
CA ALA A 392 -12.83 -3.09 -6.44
C ALA A 392 -13.78 -2.88 -7.64
N GLY A 393 -15.10 -2.79 -7.40
CA GLY A 393 -16.13 -2.76 -8.45
C GLY A 393 -16.70 -1.37 -8.81
N SER A 394 -16.30 -0.35 -8.06
CA SER A 394 -16.77 1.03 -8.21
C SER A 394 -15.81 1.97 -7.51
N ARG A 395 -15.60 3.16 -8.09
CA ARG A 395 -14.93 4.27 -7.40
C ARG A 395 -15.99 5.26 -6.99
N ASP A 396 -16.08 5.50 -5.70
CA ASP A 396 -17.03 6.44 -5.12
C ASP A 396 -16.24 7.58 -4.47
N TYR A 397 -15.89 8.58 -5.28
CA TYR A 397 -14.89 9.57 -4.90
C TYR A 397 -15.39 10.55 -3.83
N MET A 398 -16.71 10.69 -3.67
CA MET A 398 -17.31 11.50 -2.61
C MET A 398 -17.25 10.81 -1.24
N HIS A 399 -17.14 9.49 -1.22
CA HIS A 399 -17.55 8.70 -0.06
C HIS A 399 -16.40 8.39 0.91
N PHE A 400 -16.68 8.56 2.20
CA PHE A 400 -15.82 8.15 3.30
C PHE A 400 -16.59 7.23 4.23
N SER A 401 -16.08 6.02 4.42
CA SER A 401 -16.77 4.94 5.14
C SER A 401 -15.98 4.56 6.38
N TYR A 402 -16.60 4.69 7.56
CA TYR A 402 -15.95 4.34 8.82
C TYR A 402 -15.83 2.83 8.99
N MET A 403 -16.82 2.06 8.53
CA MET A 403 -16.78 0.60 8.64
C MET A 403 -15.93 -0.03 7.54
N GLY A 404 -15.55 0.72 6.50
CA GLY A 404 -14.76 0.23 5.38
C GLY A 404 -15.41 -0.95 4.65
N LYS A 405 -14.57 -1.76 4.01
CA LYS A 405 -14.95 -3.04 3.40
C LYS A 405 -14.79 -4.19 4.39
#